data_AF-A0A1S2UXF8-F1
#
_entry.id   AF-A0A1S2UXF8-F1
#
_cell.length_a   1.000
_cell.length_b   1.000
_cell.length_c   1.000
_cell.angle_alpha   90.00
_cell.angle_beta   90.00
_cell.angle_gamma   90.00
#
_symmetry.space_group_name_H-M   'P 1'
#
loop_
_entity.id
_entity.type
_entity.pdbx_description
1 polymer ?
#
loop_
_entity_poly.entity_id
_entity_poly.type
_entity_poly.pdbx_seq_one_letter_code
_entity_poly.pdbx_strand_id
1 'polypeptide(L)'
;MIGLIPSVSSVFSAISSQQPRTQAVDIGQCPAPRDIQSKAYTDPDLPPPYGEGYQYTASANGKTWTGQTAATSDDYLAPEYELKAEEINERDGKVHCDYGGKRLIKNGEVADPYLRLTALK
;
A
#
# COMPACT_ATOMS: atom_id res chain seq x y z
N MET A 1 -1.19 49.01 57.04
CA MET A 1 -0.82 47.70 56.44
C MET A 1 -2.12 47.01 56.10
N ILE A 2 -2.70 47.11 54.90
CA ILE A 2 -2.21 46.58 53.60
C ILE A 2 -1.55 45.22 53.80
N GLY A 3 -2.04 44.09 53.31
CA GLY A 3 -3.14 43.79 52.40
C GLY A 3 -2.98 42.33 51.99
N LEU A 4 -4.10 41.61 51.81
CA LEU A 4 -4.16 40.26 51.23
C LEU A 4 -3.42 40.22 49.88
N ILE A 5 -2.61 39.18 49.67
CA ILE A 5 -2.12 38.80 48.33
C ILE A 5 -2.30 37.28 48.16
N PRO A 6 -2.80 36.83 46.99
CA PRO A 6 -3.58 35.61 46.85
C PRO A 6 -2.80 34.41 46.31
N SER A 7 -3.47 33.27 46.40
CA SER A 7 -3.20 32.00 45.74
C SER A 7 -2.70 32.16 44.31
N VAL A 8 -1.49 31.67 44.04
CA VAL A 8 -1.00 31.46 42.67
C VAL A 8 -1.29 30.01 42.28
N SER A 9 -2.31 29.85 41.43
CA SER A 9 -2.61 28.60 40.75
C SER A 9 -1.45 28.23 39.83
N SER A 10 -0.89 27.04 40.04
CA SER A 10 0.07 26.44 39.13
C SER A 10 -0.59 26.26 37.76
N VAL A 11 -0.18 27.09 36.79
CA VAL A 11 -0.63 27.00 35.40
C VAL A 11 0.01 25.75 34.80
N PHE A 12 -0.83 24.74 34.53
CA PHE A 12 -0.45 23.55 33.78
C PHE A 12 0.03 23.99 32.40
N SER A 13 1.34 23.86 32.15
CA SER A 13 1.89 23.89 30.80
C SER A 13 1.48 22.58 30.12
N ALA A 14 0.30 22.57 29.50
CA ALA A 14 -0.05 21.56 28.52
C ALA A 14 0.85 21.81 27.30
N ILE A 15 2.01 21.16 27.29
CA ILE A 15 2.79 20.97 26.08
C ILE A 15 1.85 20.17 25.17
N SER A 16 1.20 20.86 24.23
CA SER A 16 0.51 20.22 23.12
C SER A 16 1.58 19.47 22.35
N SER A 17 1.78 18.21 22.71
CA SER A 17 2.34 17.21 21.83
C SER A 17 1.44 17.23 20.60
N GLN A 18 1.78 18.04 19.60
CA GLN A 18 1.32 17.81 18.24
C GLN A 18 1.90 16.45 17.86
N GLN A 19 1.22 15.39 18.28
CA GLN A 19 1.37 14.08 17.69
C GLN A 19 1.29 14.32 16.19
N PRO A 20 2.30 13.88 15.41
CA PRO A 20 2.11 13.76 13.99
C PRO A 20 0.81 12.99 13.84
N ARG A 21 -0.18 13.60 13.19
CA ARG A 21 -1.29 12.81 12.66
C ARG A 21 -0.64 11.94 11.61
N THR A 22 -0.12 10.80 12.01
CA THR A 22 -0.03 9.64 11.15
C THR A 22 -1.49 9.41 10.78
N GLN A 23 -1.95 10.05 9.71
CA GLN A 23 -3.19 9.67 9.08
C GLN A 23 -2.90 8.22 8.73
N ALA A 24 -3.47 7.30 9.51
CA ALA A 24 -3.63 5.94 9.04
C ALA A 24 -4.48 6.11 7.79
N VAL A 25 -3.80 6.21 6.64
CA VAL A 25 -4.47 6.27 5.36
C VAL A 25 -5.21 4.95 5.30
N ASP A 26 -6.54 5.04 5.26
CA ASP A 26 -7.41 3.90 5.43
C ASP A 26 -7.14 2.91 4.29
N ILE A 27 -6.44 1.82 4.62
CA ILE A 27 -6.14 0.71 3.71
C ILE A 27 -7.44 0.16 3.10
N GLY A 28 -8.61 0.42 3.71
CA GLY A 28 -9.93 0.14 3.14
C GLY A 28 -10.21 0.81 1.79
N GLN A 29 -9.42 1.79 1.36
CA GLN A 29 -9.51 2.34 0.00
C GLN A 29 -8.94 1.39 -1.08
N CYS A 30 -8.04 0.50 -0.69
CA CYS A 30 -7.42 -0.45 -1.61
C CYS A 30 -8.42 -1.52 -2.04
N PRO A 31 -8.39 -1.93 -3.32
CA PRO A 31 -9.10 -3.13 -3.75
C PRO A 31 -8.76 -4.34 -2.87
N ALA A 32 -9.76 -5.12 -2.47
CA ALA A 32 -9.46 -6.38 -1.83
C ALA A 32 -8.79 -7.32 -2.85
N PRO A 33 -7.80 -8.15 -2.46
CA PRO A 33 -7.11 -9.05 -3.38
C PRO A 33 -8.03 -9.91 -4.25
N ARG A 34 -9.16 -10.36 -3.69
CA ARG A 34 -10.19 -11.15 -4.39
C ARG A 34 -10.92 -10.38 -5.51
N ASP A 35 -10.89 -9.05 -5.46
CA ASP A 35 -11.55 -8.15 -6.42
C ASP A 35 -10.56 -7.68 -7.51
N ILE A 36 -9.28 -8.06 -7.39
CA ILE A 36 -8.25 -7.80 -8.39
C ILE A 36 -8.31 -8.90 -9.45
N GLN A 37 -8.21 -8.50 -10.71
CA GLN A 37 -8.09 -9.38 -11.85
C GLN A 37 -6.66 -9.32 -12.38
N SER A 38 -6.09 -10.47 -12.72
CA SER A 38 -4.78 -10.59 -13.37
C SER A 38 -4.94 -11.07 -14.81
N LYS A 39 -3.98 -10.69 -15.64
CA LYS A 39 -3.82 -11.20 -17.01
C LYS A 39 -2.33 -11.28 -17.32
N ALA A 40 -1.89 -12.40 -17.91
CA ALA A 40 -0.53 -12.51 -18.42
C ALA A 40 -0.22 -11.35 -19.39
N TYR A 41 0.95 -10.75 -19.22
CA TYR A 41 1.42 -9.60 -19.98
C TYR A 41 2.90 -9.78 -20.34
N THR A 42 3.25 -9.37 -21.54
CA THR A 42 4.64 -9.31 -22.01
C THR A 42 4.92 -7.89 -22.45
N ASP A 43 5.88 -7.24 -21.80
CA ASP A 43 6.38 -5.94 -22.22
C ASP A 43 7.18 -6.12 -23.53
N PRO A 44 6.74 -5.53 -24.67
CA PRO A 44 7.42 -5.69 -25.95
C PRO A 44 8.80 -5.01 -25.99
N ASP A 45 9.08 -4.08 -25.09
CA ASP A 45 10.33 -3.33 -25.04
C ASP A 45 11.42 -4.05 -24.23
N LEU A 46 11.07 -5.15 -23.54
CA LEU A 46 11.98 -5.93 -22.71
C LEU A 46 12.15 -7.36 -23.25
N PRO A 47 13.39 -7.87 -23.37
CA PRO A 47 13.60 -9.25 -23.78
C PRO A 47 13.14 -10.24 -22.69
N PRO A 48 12.67 -11.44 -23.06
CA PRO A 48 12.41 -12.50 -22.10
C PRO A 48 13.65 -12.87 -21.27
N PRO A 49 13.49 -13.28 -20.00
CA PRO A 49 12.22 -13.36 -19.27
C PRO A 49 11.81 -12.00 -18.63
N TYR A 50 12.60 -10.95 -18.80
CA TYR A 50 12.41 -9.69 -18.07
C TYR A 50 11.12 -8.95 -18.40
N GLY A 51 10.62 -9.11 -19.63
CA GLY A 51 9.33 -8.56 -20.04
C GLY A 51 8.13 -9.41 -19.64
N GLU A 52 8.33 -10.65 -19.17
CA GLU A 52 7.24 -11.57 -18.85
C GLU A 52 6.70 -11.32 -17.44
N GLY A 53 5.37 -11.28 -17.31
CA GLY A 53 4.70 -11.12 -16.03
C GLY A 53 3.20 -10.98 -16.17
N TYR A 54 2.62 -10.11 -15.34
CA TYR A 54 1.17 -9.96 -15.22
C TYR A 54 0.77 -8.50 -15.13
N GLN A 55 -0.34 -8.18 -15.78
CA GLN A 55 -1.06 -6.92 -15.59
C GLN A 55 -2.25 -7.16 -14.67
N TYR A 56 -2.49 -6.20 -13.78
CA TYR A 56 -3.52 -6.25 -12.76
C TYR A 56 -4.47 -5.09 -12.91
N THR A 57 -5.77 -5.37 -12.76
CA THR A 57 -6.84 -4.37 -12.79
C THR A 57 -7.85 -4.63 -11.69
N ALA A 58 -8.35 -3.57 -11.06
CA ALA A 58 -9.42 -3.69 -10.07
C ALA A 58 -10.30 -2.45 -10.06
N SER A 59 -11.52 -2.59 -9.54
CA SER A 59 -12.44 -1.47 -9.33
C SER A 59 -12.86 -1.44 -7.86
N ALA A 60 -12.50 -0.38 -7.15
CA ALA A 60 -12.84 -0.21 -5.74
C ALA A 60 -13.03 1.26 -5.40
N ASN A 61 -14.00 1.56 -4.53
CA ASN A 61 -14.27 2.93 -4.06
C ASN A 61 -14.50 3.95 -5.19
N GLY A 62 -15.15 3.52 -6.28
CA GLY A 62 -15.41 4.36 -7.45
C GLY A 62 -14.17 4.68 -8.30
N LYS A 63 -13.02 4.05 -8.02
CA LYS A 63 -11.76 4.22 -8.76
C LYS A 63 -11.41 2.94 -9.50
N THR A 64 -10.81 3.10 -10.68
CA THR A 64 -10.14 2.00 -11.38
C THR A 64 -8.68 1.99 -10.96
N TRP A 65 -8.14 0.80 -10.73
CA TRP A 65 -6.78 0.58 -10.27
C TRP A 65 -6.03 -0.28 -11.26
N THR A 66 -4.76 0.05 -11.51
CA THR A 66 -3.90 -0.71 -12.43
C THR A 66 -2.52 -0.93 -11.86
N GLY A 67 -1.93 -2.09 -12.10
CA GLY A 67 -0.55 -2.40 -11.75
C GLY A 67 0.02 -3.47 -12.67
N GLN A 68 1.33 -3.68 -12.61
CA GLN A 68 2.04 -4.67 -13.41
C GLN A 68 3.18 -5.26 -12.59
N THR A 69 3.47 -6.54 -12.84
CA THR A 69 4.71 -7.21 -12.44
C THR A 69 5.41 -7.70 -13.69
N ALA A 70 6.73 -7.76 -13.63
CA ALA A 70 7.60 -8.20 -14.73
C ALA A 70 8.73 -9.07 -14.16
N ALA A 71 9.44 -9.78 -15.02
CA ALA A 71 10.46 -10.76 -14.66
C ALA A 71 9.96 -11.83 -13.67
N THR A 72 8.70 -12.27 -13.82
CA THR A 72 8.09 -13.30 -12.96
C THR A 72 7.15 -14.19 -13.76
N SER A 73 7.19 -15.50 -13.50
CA SER A 73 6.18 -16.44 -14.00
C SER A 73 5.00 -16.61 -13.04
N ASP A 74 5.08 -16.02 -11.85
CA ASP A 74 4.08 -16.17 -10.80
C ASP A 74 3.00 -15.09 -10.88
N ASP A 75 1.74 -15.52 -10.90
CA ASP A 75 0.62 -14.64 -10.59
C ASP A 75 0.46 -14.51 -9.07
N TYR A 76 0.79 -13.33 -8.53
CA TYR A 76 0.71 -13.06 -7.10
C TYR A 76 -0.71 -13.04 -6.52
N LEU A 77 -1.76 -13.16 -7.34
CA LEU A 77 -3.12 -13.43 -6.85
C LEU A 77 -3.36 -14.89 -6.47
N ALA A 78 -2.41 -15.79 -6.75
CA ALA A 78 -2.54 -17.19 -6.34
C ALA A 78 -2.70 -17.30 -4.81
N PRO A 79 -3.61 -18.16 -4.29
CA PRO A 79 -3.94 -18.20 -2.87
C PRO A 79 -2.76 -18.47 -1.93
N GLU A 80 -1.77 -19.22 -2.39
CA GLU A 80 -0.55 -19.57 -1.66
C GLU A 80 0.32 -18.37 -1.28
N TYR A 81 0.22 -17.27 -2.03
CA TYR A 81 0.92 -16.03 -1.74
C TYR A 81 0.21 -15.18 -0.69
N GLU A 82 -1.02 -15.51 -0.29
CA GLU A 82 -1.76 -14.83 0.79
C GLU A 82 -1.68 -13.28 0.69
N LEU A 83 -1.82 -12.76 -0.54
CA LEU A 83 -1.61 -11.35 -0.84
C LEU A 83 -2.55 -10.47 0.00
N LYS A 84 -2.02 -9.40 0.57
CA LYS A 84 -2.78 -8.44 1.39
C LYS A 84 -2.29 -7.02 1.14
N ALA A 85 -3.19 -6.04 1.26
CA ALA A 85 -2.79 -4.64 1.23
C ALA A 85 -2.00 -4.31 2.51
N GLU A 86 -0.84 -3.66 2.34
CA GLU A 86 0.06 -3.29 3.44
C GLU A 86 0.09 -1.79 3.65
N GLU A 87 0.08 -1.01 2.57
CA GLU A 87 0.16 0.45 2.64
C GLU A 87 -0.65 1.08 1.52
N ILE A 88 -1.21 2.26 1.81
CA ILE A 88 -1.74 3.17 0.79
C ILE A 88 -1.03 4.51 0.93
N ASN A 89 -0.47 4.98 -0.18
CA ASN A 89 0.33 6.20 -0.21
C ASN A 89 0.01 7.05 -1.45
N GLU A 90 0.14 8.37 -1.31
CA GLU A 90 0.02 9.28 -2.45
C GLU A 90 1.43 9.73 -2.86
N ARG A 91 1.80 9.50 -4.13
CA ARG A 91 3.06 9.94 -4.73
C ARG A 91 2.78 10.58 -6.08
N ASP A 92 3.37 11.73 -6.34
CA ASP A 92 3.21 12.48 -7.60
C ASP A 92 1.73 12.72 -7.98
N GLY A 93 0.87 12.95 -6.98
CA GLY A 93 -0.58 13.14 -7.17
C GLY A 93 -1.35 11.89 -7.60
N LYS A 94 -0.73 10.71 -7.48
CA LYS A 94 -1.35 9.41 -7.72
C LYS A 94 -1.46 8.64 -6.41
N VAL A 95 -2.58 7.97 -6.22
CA VAL A 95 -2.80 7.09 -5.06
C VAL A 95 -2.32 5.69 -5.42
N HIS A 96 -1.49 5.12 -4.58
CA HIS A 96 -0.93 3.77 -4.70
C HIS A 96 -1.39 2.90 -3.55
N CYS A 97 -1.72 1.66 -3.86
CA CYS A 97 -1.93 0.59 -2.90
C CYS A 97 -0.82 -0.44 -3.08
N ASP A 98 -0.05 -0.63 -2.03
CA ASP A 98 1.06 -1.57 -1.97
C ASP A 98 0.58 -2.83 -1.26
N TYR A 99 0.80 -3.96 -1.91
CA TYR A 99 0.41 -5.27 -1.44
C TYR A 99 1.65 -6.13 -1.27
N GLY A 100 1.72 -6.79 -0.12
CA GLY A 100 2.73 -7.79 0.20
C GLY A 100 2.09 -9.16 0.32
N GLY A 101 2.81 -10.18 -0.13
CA GLY A 101 2.44 -11.57 0.04
C GLY A 101 3.42 -12.33 0.92
N LYS A 102 3.07 -13.58 1.18
CA LYS A 102 3.94 -14.55 1.82
C LYS A 102 5.05 -14.95 0.87
N ARG A 103 6.29 -14.76 1.31
CA ARG A 103 7.47 -15.27 0.63
C ARG A 103 7.46 -16.80 0.60
N LEU A 104 7.62 -17.38 -0.59
CA LEU A 104 7.68 -18.82 -0.80
C LEU A 104 9.02 -19.21 -1.43
N ILE A 105 9.45 -20.44 -1.16
CA ILE A 105 10.61 -21.06 -1.81
C ILE A 105 10.12 -22.34 -2.48
N LYS A 106 10.25 -22.43 -3.81
CA LYS A 106 9.82 -23.57 -4.62
C LYS A 106 10.96 -24.02 -5.50
N ASN A 107 11.37 -25.27 -5.40
CA ASN A 107 12.43 -25.85 -6.25
C ASN A 107 13.74 -25.03 -6.27
N GLY A 108 14.07 -24.33 -5.18
CA GLY A 108 15.25 -23.46 -5.08
C GLY A 108 15.04 -22.03 -5.58
N GLU A 109 13.88 -21.72 -6.16
CA GLU A 109 13.48 -20.37 -6.57
C GLU A 109 12.73 -19.67 -5.44
N VAL A 110 12.97 -18.37 -5.28
CA VAL A 110 12.36 -17.53 -4.25
C VAL A 110 11.31 -16.65 -4.92
N ALA A 111 10.06 -16.81 -4.52
CA ALA A 111 8.98 -15.89 -4.85
C ALA A 111 8.74 -14.97 -3.66
N ASP A 112 8.91 -13.66 -3.85
CA ASP A 112 8.65 -12.63 -2.84
C ASP A 112 7.59 -11.66 -3.39
N PRO A 113 6.30 -11.95 -3.18
CA PRO A 113 5.22 -11.24 -3.86
C PRO A 113 5.12 -9.79 -3.42
N TYR A 114 5.24 -8.89 -4.39
CA TYR A 114 4.98 -7.48 -4.22
C TYR A 114 4.16 -6.96 -5.40
N LEU A 115 3.01 -6.36 -5.12
CA LEU A 115 2.13 -5.77 -6.12
C LEU A 115 1.82 -4.33 -5.72
N ARG A 116 2.03 -3.39 -6.64
CA ARG A 116 1.58 -2.00 -6.50
C ARG A 116 0.47 -1.72 -7.50
N LEU A 117 -0.70 -1.33 -7.00
CA LEU A 117 -1.77 -0.80 -7.82
C LEU A 117 -1.83 0.73 -7.72
N THR A 118 -2.05 1.39 -8.84
CA THR A 118 -2.18 2.84 -8.93
C THR A 118 -3.61 3.19 -9.34
N ALA A 119 -4.25 4.10 -8.62
CA ALA A 119 -5.56 4.61 -8.98
C ALA A 119 -5.46 5.48 -10.24
N LEU A 120 -6.33 5.21 -11.21
CA LEU A 120 -6.55 6.08 -12.36
C LEU A 120 -7.42 7.27 -11.94
N LYS A 121 -7.13 8.43 -12.51
CA LYS A 121 -7.82 9.69 -12.27
C LYS A 121 -9.12 9.78 -13.07
#